data_AF-A0A660WKQ7-F1
#
_entry.id   AF-A0A660WKQ7-F1
#
_cell.length_a   1.000
_cell.length_b   1.000
_cell.length_c   1.000
_cell.angle_alpha   90.00
_cell.angle_beta   90.00
_cell.angle_gamma   90.00
#
_symmetry.space_group_name_H-M   'P 1'
#
loop_
_entity.id
_entity.type
_entity.pdbx_description
1 polymer ?
#
loop_
_entity_poly.entity_id
_entity_poly.type
_entity_poly.pdbx_seq_one_letter_code
_entity_poly.pdbx_strand_id
1 'polypeptide(L)' 'MERKSLKDILSFEEVKRIIKKFEKVKIGVIGDVMLDKYIWGQVKRISPEAPVPVVEILKEDYSLGGAGNVAKNIKSLGG' A
#
# COMPACT_ATOMS: atom_id res chain seq x y z
N MET A 1 -10.45 -30.28 -10.07
CA MET A 1 -11.09 -29.00 -10.44
C MET A 1 -9.99 -28.03 -10.84
N GLU A 2 -9.73 -27.87 -12.14
CA GLU A 2 -8.63 -27.04 -12.64
C GLU A 2 -8.89 -25.55 -12.37
N ARG A 3 -7.90 -24.87 -11.77
CA ARG A 3 -7.95 -23.40 -11.60
C ARG A 3 -7.62 -22.75 -12.94
N LYS A 4 -8.61 -22.18 -13.62
CA LYS A 4 -8.37 -21.30 -14.76
C LYS A 4 -7.52 -20.10 -14.32
N SER A 5 -6.50 -19.77 -15.08
CA SER A 5 -5.68 -18.57 -14.91
C SER A 5 -6.52 -17.34 -15.25
N LEU A 6 -6.22 -16.19 -14.64
CA LEU A 6 -6.84 -14.90 -14.98
C LEU A 6 -6.72 -14.58 -16.48
N LYS A 7 -5.65 -15.04 -17.13
CA LYS A 7 -5.44 -14.88 -18.57
C LYS A 7 -6.41 -15.70 -19.42
N ASP A 8 -6.99 -16.75 -18.85
CA ASP A 8 -7.99 -17.60 -19.52
C ASP A 8 -9.42 -17.04 -19.39
N ILE A 9 -9.58 -15.98 -18.58
CA ILE A 9 -10.88 -15.38 -18.25
C ILE A 9 -11.01 -13.97 -18.85
N LEU A 10 -9.91 -13.20 -18.90
CA LEU A 10 -9.90 -11.85 -19.45
C LEU A 10 -8.63 -11.59 -20.27
N SER A 11 -8.82 -11.04 -21.46
CA SER A 11 -7.75 -10.47 -22.25
C SER A 11 -7.25 -9.16 -21.65
N PHE A 12 -6.01 -8.79 -22.00
CA PHE A 12 -5.41 -7.52 -21.56
C PHE A 12 -6.22 -6.28 -21.99
N GLU A 13 -6.82 -6.34 -23.18
CA GLU A 13 -7.63 -5.23 -23.71
C GLU A 13 -8.95 -5.08 -22.94
N GLU A 14 -9.55 -6.19 -22.51
CA GLU A 14 -10.73 -6.16 -21.65
C GLU A 14 -10.42 -5.56 -20.28
N VAL A 15 -9.28 -5.91 -19.69
CA VAL A 15 -8.82 -5.32 -18.41
C VAL A 15 -8.64 -3.81 -18.55
N LYS A 16 -7.95 -3.34 -19.61
CA LYS A 16 -7.82 -1.90 -19.88
C LYS A 16 -9.17 -1.20 -20.03
N ARG A 17 -10.10 -1.81 -20.75
CA ARG A 17 -11.45 -1.28 -20.95
C ARG A 17 -12.22 -1.17 -19.62
N ILE A 18 -12.05 -2.14 -18.71
CA ILE A 18 -12.66 -2.10 -17.39
C ILE A 18 -12.05 -0.97 -16.55
N ILE A 19 -10.72 -0.88 -16.49
CA ILE A 19 -10.02 0.16 -15.70
C ILE A 19 -10.42 1.57 -16.16
N LYS A 20 -10.52 1.81 -17.49
CA LYS A 20 -11.00 3.11 -18.02
C LYS A 20 -12.37 3.54 -17.51
N LYS A 21 -13.20 2.60 -17.04
CA LYS A 21 -14.52 2.95 -16.49
C LYS A 21 -14.44 3.47 -15.05
N PHE A 22 -13.35 3.21 -14.33
CA PHE A 22 -13.20 3.61 -12.93
C PHE A 22 -13.24 5.13 -12.78
N GLU A 23 -12.72 5.89 -13.75
CA GLU A 23 -12.80 7.37 -13.81
C GLU A 23 -14.21 7.95 -13.66
N LYS A 24 -15.24 7.16 -13.95
CA LYS A 24 -16.64 7.58 -13.87
C LYS A 24 -17.31 7.20 -12.55
N VAL A 25 -16.65 6.41 -11.72
CA VAL A 25 -17.19 5.91 -10.45
C VAL A 25 -16.81 6.87 -9.32
N LYS A 26 -17.79 7.26 -8.51
CA LYS A 26 -17.56 8.08 -7.31
C LYS A 26 -17.58 7.17 -6.09
N ILE A 27 -16.48 7.13 -5.33
CA ILE A 27 -16.33 6.28 -4.16
C ILE A 27 -16.12 7.17 -2.92
N GLY A 28 -16.98 7.00 -1.91
CA GLY A 28 -16.80 7.62 -0.60
C GLY A 28 -16.07 6.67 0.34
N VAL A 29 -14.93 7.10 0.89
CA VAL A 29 -14.17 6.33 1.89
C VAL A 29 -14.45 6.94 3.27
N ILE A 30 -14.96 6.12 4.20
CA ILE A 30 -15.28 6.53 5.56
C ILE A 30 -14.54 5.61 6.53
N GLY A 31 -13.76 6.20 7.43
CA GLY A 31 -12.95 5.49 8.41
C GLY A 31 -11.77 6.35 8.86
N ASP A 32 -10.94 5.79 9.72
CA ASP A 32 -9.82 6.51 10.31
C ASP A 32 -8.65 6.65 9.34
N VAL A 33 -8.12 7.86 9.25
CA VAL A 33 -6.88 8.13 8.53
C VAL A 33 -5.72 8.04 9.52
N MET A 34 -4.65 7.37 9.10
CA MET A 34 -3.41 7.25 9.87
C MET A 34 -2.20 7.47 8.96
N LEU A 35 -1.06 7.75 9.56
CA LEU A 35 0.22 7.94 8.87
C LEU A 35 1.14 6.77 9.21
N ASP A 36 1.49 6.00 8.20
CA ASP A 36 2.45 4.91 8.35
C ASP A 36 3.86 5.49 8.20
N LYS A 37 4.61 5.50 9.29
CA LYS A 37 6.01 5.93 9.33
C LYS A 37 6.93 4.71 9.32
N TYR A 38 7.80 4.63 8.32
CA TYR A 38 8.82 3.60 8.20
C TYR A 38 10.17 4.19 8.56
N ILE A 39 10.88 3.54 9.49
CA ILE A 39 12.23 3.93 9.91
C ILE A 39 13.19 2.89 9.37
N TRP A 40 14.09 3.31 8.49
CA TRP A 40 15.16 2.49 7.97
C TRP A 40 16.43 2.85 8.71
N GLY A 41 17.09 1.84 9.26
CA GLY A 41 18.30 2.04 10.03
C GLY A 41 19.11 0.77 10.13
N GLN A 42 20.25 0.87 10.79
CA GLN A 42 21.11 -0.27 11.06
C GLN A 42 21.35 -0.42 12.55
N VAL A 43 21.48 -1.66 13.01
CA VAL A 43 21.81 -1.98 14.40
C VAL A 43 23.30 -2.34 14.47
N LYS A 44 24.08 -1.53 15.18
CA LYS A 44 25.52 -1.77 15.37
C LYS A 44 25.86 -2.31 16.76
N ARG A 45 24.96 -2.14 17.75
CA ARG A 45 25.21 -2.51 19.15
C ARG A 45 23.91 -2.74 19.93
N ILE A 46 24.06 -3.42 21.06
CA ILE A 46 23.04 -3.52 22.12
C ILE A 46 23.18 -2.33 23.08
N SER A 47 22.06 -1.85 23.62
CA SER A 47 22.05 -0.76 24.60
C SER A 47 22.71 -1.21 25.93
N PRO A 48 23.53 -0.37 26.57
CA PRO A 48 24.06 -0.68 27.91
C PRO A 48 22.99 -0.59 29.00
N GLU A 49 21.88 0.12 28.78
CA GLU A 49 20.83 0.36 29.78
C GLU A 49 19.76 -0.74 29.83
N ALA A 50 19.61 -1.50 28.75
CA ALA A 50 18.66 -2.61 28.65
C ALA A 50 19.07 -3.55 27.50
N PRO A 51 18.71 -4.84 27.52
CA PRO A 51 19.06 -5.81 26.48
C PRO A 51 18.20 -5.63 25.21
N VAL A 52 18.26 -4.43 24.60
CA VAL A 52 17.54 -4.05 23.39
C VAL A 52 18.51 -3.46 22.35
N PRO A 53 18.26 -3.66 21.04
CA PRO A 53 19.11 -3.12 19.99
C PRO A 53 18.97 -1.59 19.90
N VAL A 54 20.09 -0.91 19.60
CA VAL A 54 20.08 0.52 19.26
C VAL A 54 20.08 0.66 17.73
N VAL A 55 19.01 1.23 17.19
CA VAL A 55 18.88 1.51 15.75
C VAL A 55 19.44 2.90 15.45
N GLU A 56 20.46 2.95 14.59
CA GLU A 56 20.92 4.21 13.96
C GLU A 56 20.03 4.49 12.75
N ILE A 57 19.23 5.55 12.83
CA ILE A 57 18.28 5.92 11.78
C ILE A 57 19.04 6.50 10.59
N LEU A 58 18.80 5.94 9.40
CA LEU A 58 19.40 6.37 8.14
C LEU A 58 18.39 7.08 7.25
N LYS A 59 17.12 6.65 7.28
CA LYS A 59 16.05 7.19 6.44
C LYS A 59 14.70 7.01 7.11
N GLU A 60 13.79 7.93 6.83
CA GLU A 60 12.38 7.79 7.17
C GLU A 60 11.53 7.92 5.91
N ASP A 61 10.53 7.06 5.75
CA ASP A 61 9.51 7.16 4.71
C ASP A 61 8.13 7.28 5.36
N TYR A 62 7.24 7.97 4.67
CA TYR A 62 5.89 8.24 5.13
C TYR A 62 4.88 7.75 4.08
N SER A 63 3.80 7.13 4.53
CA SER A 63 2.71 6.69 3.66
C SER A 63 1.35 6.90 4.32
N LEU A 64 0.33 7.10 3.49
CA LEU A 64 -1.05 7.09 3.96
C LEU A 64 -1.40 5.69 4.44
N GLY A 65 -1.85 5.57 5.67
CA GLY A 65 -2.41 4.36 6.26
C GLY A 65 -3.92 4.45 6.43
N GLY A 66 -4.53 3.35 6.89
CA GLY A 66 -5.97 3.29 7.16
C GLY A 66 -6.83 3.66 5.96
N ALA A 67 -7.87 4.48 6.18
CA ALA A 67 -8.74 5.02 5.14
C ALA A 67 -7.97 5.83 4.08
N GLY A 68 -6.84 6.44 4.46
CA GLY A 68 -5.96 7.14 3.52
C GLY A 68 -5.33 6.21 2.48
N ASN A 69 -4.89 5.01 2.88
CA ASN A 69 -4.34 4.03 1.95
C ASN A 69 -5.41 3.52 0.96
N VAL A 70 -6.63 3.30 1.46
CA VAL A 70 -7.78 2.89 0.64
C VAL A 70 -8.06 3.95 -0.42
N ALA A 71 -8.19 5.22 -0.02
CA ALA A 71 -8.40 6.33 -0.94
C ALA A 71 -7.25 6.48 -1.96
N LYS A 72 -6.00 6.28 -1.54
CA LYS A 72 -4.81 6.32 -2.42
C LYS A 72 -4.87 5.23 -3.50
N ASN A 73 -5.22 4.01 -3.14
CA ASN A 73 -5.29 2.89 -4.09
C ASN A 73 -6.42 3.09 -5.11
N ILE A 74 -7.60 3.48 -4.64
CA ILE A 74 -8.76 3.89 -5.44
C ILE A 74 -8.32 4.94 -6.48
N LYS A 75 -7.70 6.02 -6.01
CA LYS A 75 -7.21 7.09 -6.87
C LYS A 75 -6.18 6.61 -7.91
N SER A 76 -5.28 5.69 -7.55
CA SER A 76 -4.25 5.16 -8.46
C SER A 76 -4.82 4.35 -9.63
N LEU A 77 -6.03 3.82 -9.48
CA LEU A 77 -6.73 3.04 -10.51
C LEU A 77 -7.63 3.89 -11.41
N GLY A 78 -7.73 5.20 -11.16
CA GLY A 78 -8.42 6.16 -12.01
C GLY A 78 -9.76 6.66 -11.47
N GLY A 79 -10.32 6.06 -10.42
CA GLY A 79 -11.54 6.55 -9.76
C GLY A 79 -11.42 6.43 -8.27
#